data_AF-A0A820FV41-F1
#
_entry.id   AF-A0A820FV41-F1
#
_cell.length_a   1.000
_cell.length_b   1.000
_cell.length_c   1.000
_cell.angle_alpha   90.00
_cell.angle_beta   90.00
_cell.angle_gamma   90.00
#
_symmetry.space_group_name_H-M   'P 1'
#
loop_
_entity.id
_entity.type
_entity.pdbx_description
1 polymer ?
#
loop_
_entity_poly.entity_id
_entity_poly.type
_entity_poly.pdbx_seq_one_letter_code
_entity_poly.pdbx_strand_id
1 'polypeptide(L)'
;YVVGVGQNYPKKPRDRGSSCPALPATCNKQAYLNPNANPYLLVGALVNGPSFGDFFYDDRLESKTNQVSVENNAGFQSAVAGLLYHQLDLGK
;
A
#
# COMPACT_ATOMS: atom_id res chain seq x y z
N TYR A 1 -2.50 -0.04 7.25
CA TYR A 1 -1.55 0.55 6.28
C TYR A 1 -1.08 -0.42 5.20
N VAL A 2 -1.49 -1.68 5.20
CA VAL A 2 -1.19 -2.63 4.12
C VAL A 2 -2.38 -2.67 3.17
N VAL A 3 -2.14 -2.43 1.88
CA VAL A 3 -3.19 -2.40 0.86
C VAL A 3 -3.89 -3.76 0.78
N GLY A 4 -5.23 -3.77 0.86
CA GLY A 4 -6.04 -4.98 0.79
C GLY A 4 -6.10 -5.84 2.08
N VAL A 5 -5.52 -5.37 3.20
CA VAL A 5 -5.52 -6.10 4.47
C VAL A 5 -6.26 -5.30 5.55
N GLY A 6 -7.19 -5.96 6.24
CA GLY A 6 -8.05 -5.36 7.26
C GLY A 6 -9.27 -4.64 6.66
N GLN A 7 -10.09 -4.03 7.52
CA GLN A 7 -11.36 -3.39 7.10
C GLN A 7 -11.15 -2.00 6.48
N ASN A 8 -10.12 -1.27 6.89
CA ASN A 8 -9.79 0.07 6.39
C ASN A 8 -8.32 0.13 5.99
N TYR A 9 -8.06 0.06 4.68
CA TYR A 9 -6.71 0.05 4.10
C TYR A 9 -6.53 1.20 3.10
N PRO A 10 -5.28 1.62 2.82
CA PRO A 10 -4.99 2.64 1.81
C PRO A 10 -5.47 2.24 0.42
N LYS A 11 -6.22 3.11 -0.25
CA LYS A 11 -6.78 2.87 -1.59
C LYS A 11 -6.08 3.66 -2.68
N LYS A 12 -5.21 4.62 -2.32
CA LYS A 12 -4.48 5.47 -3.26
C LYS A 12 -2.97 5.35 -3.09
N PRO A 13 -2.38 4.13 -3.06
CA PRO A 13 -0.93 4.01 -3.01
C PRO A 13 -0.31 4.71 -4.23
N ARG A 14 0.83 5.36 -4.00
CA ARG A 14 1.58 6.07 -5.04
C ARG A 14 2.35 5.07 -5.91
N ASP A 15 1.62 4.40 -6.78
CA ASP A 15 2.13 3.42 -7.72
C ASP A 15 1.51 3.62 -9.10
N ARG A 16 2.34 3.52 -10.15
CA ARG A 16 1.92 3.77 -11.53
C ARG A 16 1.05 2.62 -12.04
N GLY A 17 1.46 1.38 -11.81
CA GLY A 17 0.75 0.21 -12.34
C GLY A 17 -0.69 0.14 -11.82
N SER A 18 -0.85 0.35 -10.52
CA SER A 18 -2.17 0.28 -9.88
C SER A 18 -3.07 1.48 -10.15
N SER A 19 -2.51 2.67 -10.41
CA SER A 19 -3.29 3.88 -10.71
C SER A 19 -3.74 3.99 -12.17
N CYS A 20 -3.12 3.25 -13.08
CA CYS A 20 -3.54 3.22 -14.48
C CYS A 20 -4.95 2.63 -14.65
N PRO A 21 -5.76 3.16 -15.58
CA PRO A 21 -7.02 2.53 -15.95
C PRO A 21 -6.78 1.20 -16.68
N ALA A 22 -7.84 0.39 -16.80
CA ALA A 22 -7.78 -0.82 -17.61
C ALA A 22 -7.60 -0.51 -19.09
N LEU A 23 -6.86 -1.38 -19.77
CA LEU A 23 -6.74 -1.33 -21.23
C LEU A 23 -8.12 -1.43 -21.89
N PRO A 24 -8.37 -0.72 -23.01
CA PRO A 24 -7.39 0.01 -23.82
C PRO A 24 -7.20 1.49 -23.44
N ALA A 25 -7.74 1.94 -22.29
CA ALA A 25 -7.62 3.33 -21.89
C ALA A 25 -6.15 3.74 -21.72
N THR A 26 -5.80 4.93 -22.18
CA THR A 26 -4.42 5.44 -22.07
C THR A 26 -4.10 5.77 -20.61
N CYS A 27 -2.98 5.26 -20.11
CA CYS A 27 -2.42 5.68 -18.83
C CYS A 27 -1.52 6.89 -19.01
N ASN A 28 -1.89 8.01 -18.38
CA ASN A 28 -1.17 9.28 -18.48
C ASN A 28 -1.23 10.04 -17.13
N LYS A 29 -0.82 11.31 -17.13
CA LYS A 29 -0.78 12.14 -15.92
C LYS A 29 -2.15 12.25 -15.23
N GLN A 30 -3.26 12.18 -15.98
CA GLN A 30 -4.61 12.23 -15.42
C GLN A 30 -4.91 11.00 -14.55
N ALA A 31 -4.39 9.82 -14.90
CA ALA A 31 -4.51 8.63 -14.04
C ALA A 31 -3.82 8.86 -12.69
N TYR A 32 -2.63 9.46 -12.71
CA TYR A 32 -1.87 9.81 -11.50
C TYR A 32 -2.56 10.91 -10.66
N LEU A 33 -3.18 11.91 -11.30
CA LEU A 33 -3.88 13.01 -10.61
C LEU A 33 -5.33 12.67 -10.20
N ASN A 34 -5.86 11.51 -10.59
CA ASN A 34 -7.25 11.14 -10.31
C ASN A 34 -7.50 11.02 -8.80
N PRO A 35 -8.44 11.78 -8.20
CA PRO A 35 -8.66 11.75 -6.75
C PRO A 35 -9.31 10.44 -6.25
N ASN A 36 -9.80 9.58 -7.16
CA ASN A 36 -10.40 8.30 -6.81
C ASN A 36 -9.36 7.26 -6.37
N ALA A 37 -9.84 6.17 -5.79
CA ALA A 37 -9.04 4.97 -5.52
C ALA A 37 -8.31 4.49 -6.79
N ASN A 38 -7.16 3.84 -6.60
CA ASN A 38 -6.46 3.19 -7.70
C ASN A 38 -7.37 2.12 -8.34
N PRO A 39 -7.48 2.06 -9.68
CA PRO A 39 -8.31 1.06 -10.36
C PRO A 39 -7.94 -0.38 -10.03
N TYR A 40 -6.65 -0.65 -9.77
CA TYR A 40 -6.19 -1.96 -9.32
C TYR A 40 -5.74 -1.92 -7.86
N LEU A 41 -6.08 -2.97 -7.11
CA LEU A 41 -5.61 -3.14 -5.75
C LEU A 41 -4.17 -3.65 -5.76
N LEU A 42 -3.24 -2.86 -5.24
CA LEU A 42 -1.84 -3.27 -5.07
C LEU A 42 -1.68 -4.13 -3.81
N VAL A 43 -2.29 -5.32 -3.82
CA VAL A 43 -2.43 -6.20 -2.64
C VAL A 43 -1.08 -6.43 -1.96
N GLY A 44 -1.05 -6.25 -0.63
CA GLY A 44 0.11 -6.52 0.20
C GLY A 44 1.13 -5.37 0.27
N ALA A 45 0.97 -4.30 -0.52
CA ALA A 45 1.86 -3.16 -0.43
C ALA A 45 1.75 -2.46 0.93
N LEU A 46 2.88 -2.32 1.63
CA LEU A 46 2.97 -1.49 2.81
C LEU A 46 3.31 -0.06 2.38
N VAL A 47 2.39 0.88 2.61
CA VAL A 47 2.68 2.30 2.42
C VAL A 47 3.59 2.81 3.55
N ASN A 48 4.27 3.93 3.34
CA ASN A 48 5.12 4.58 4.36
C ASN A 48 4.42 4.82 5.70
N GLY A 49 3.10 4.99 5.68
CA GLY A 49 2.28 5.02 6.89
C GLY A 49 1.93 6.44 7.33
N PRO A 50 1.51 6.63 8.59
CA PRO A 50 1.08 7.93 9.08
C PRO A 50 2.26 8.90 9.24
N SER A 51 1.94 10.18 9.18
CA SER A 51 2.84 11.27 9.56
C SER A 51 2.85 11.48 11.09
N PHE A 52 3.60 12.48 11.56
CA PHE A 52 3.68 12.82 12.98
C PHE A 52 2.28 13.06 13.58
N GLY A 53 2.00 12.47 14.75
CA GLY A 53 0.69 12.56 15.40
C GLY A 53 -0.36 11.64 14.79
N ASP A 54 0.07 10.54 14.15
CA ASP A 54 -0.80 9.50 13.57
C ASP A 54 -1.72 9.97 12.42
N PHE A 55 -1.43 11.15 11.84
CA PHE A 55 -2.20 11.66 10.70
C PHE A 55 -1.86 10.92 9.41
N PHE A 56 -2.87 10.33 8.78
CA PHE A 56 -2.75 9.64 7.50
C PHE A 56 -3.71 10.22 6.47
N TYR A 57 -3.18 10.66 5.34
CA TYR A 57 -3.94 11.13 4.19
C TYR A 57 -3.85 10.09 3.09
N ASP A 58 -4.97 9.43 2.75
CA ASP A 58 -5.01 8.50 1.63
C ASP A 58 -5.09 9.26 0.30
N ASP A 59 -3.95 9.85 -0.07
CA ASP A 59 -3.76 10.66 -1.28
C ASP A 59 -2.52 10.16 -2.05
N ARG A 60 -2.70 9.84 -3.32
CA ARG A 60 -1.62 9.40 -4.23
C ARG A 60 -0.54 10.46 -4.38
N LEU A 61 -0.89 11.73 -4.22
CA LEU A 61 0.04 12.85 -4.35
C LEU A 61 0.90 13.04 -3.10
N GLU A 62 0.45 12.59 -1.93
CA GLU A 62 1.18 12.65 -0.67
C GLU A 62 2.23 11.53 -0.58
N SER A 63 3.44 11.82 -1.05
CA SER A 63 4.54 10.85 -1.03
C SER A 63 4.97 10.45 0.38
N LYS A 64 4.74 11.28 1.41
CA LYS A 64 5.18 10.94 2.77
C LYS A 64 4.39 9.77 3.34
N THR A 65 3.09 9.70 3.08
CA THR A 65 2.21 8.67 3.64
C THR A 65 1.93 7.52 2.69
N ASN A 66 1.83 7.80 1.38
CA ASN A 66 1.31 6.85 0.39
C ASN A 66 2.36 6.25 -0.56
N GLN A 67 3.63 6.65 -0.44
CA GLN A 67 4.71 5.98 -1.17
C GLN A 67 4.81 4.50 -0.77
N VAL A 68 5.07 3.67 -1.76
CA VAL A 68 5.35 2.23 -1.62
C VAL A 68 6.71 1.93 -2.22
N SER A 69 7.42 0.94 -1.67
CA SER A 69 8.70 0.48 -2.19
C SER A 69 8.92 -1.00 -1.83
N VAL A 70 9.94 -1.61 -2.43
CA VAL A 70 10.33 -2.99 -2.09
C VAL A 70 10.87 -3.04 -0.66
N GLU A 71 11.58 -1.99 -0.25
CA GLU A 71 12.20 -1.84 1.05
C GLU A 71 11.16 -1.80 2.17
N ASN A 72 10.02 -1.13 1.95
CA ASN A 72 8.89 -1.16 2.89
C ASN A 72 8.45 -2.61 3.19
N ASN A 73 8.38 -3.44 2.15
CA ASN A 73 7.87 -4.80 2.26
C ASN A 73 8.92 -5.83 2.71
N ALA A 74 10.21 -5.63 2.41
CA ALA A 74 11.26 -6.61 2.67
C ALA A 74 11.39 -6.97 4.17
N GLY A 75 11.55 -5.95 5.02
CA GLY A 75 11.61 -6.13 6.47
C GLY A 75 10.27 -6.56 7.04
N PHE A 76 9.17 -5.93 6.59
CA PHE A 76 7.81 -6.24 7.03
C PHE A 76 7.45 -7.71 6.81
N GLN A 77 7.67 -8.24 5.61
CA GLN A 77 7.37 -9.64 5.28
C GLN A 77 8.19 -10.61 6.13
N SER A 78 9.47 -10.30 6.37
CA SER A 78 10.34 -11.11 7.23
C SER A 78 9.87 -11.12 8.68
N ALA A 79 9.45 -9.96 9.21
CA ALA A 79 8.92 -9.85 10.57
C ALA A 79 7.59 -10.63 10.73
N VAL A 80 6.69 -10.53 9.75
CA VAL A 80 5.42 -11.30 9.75
C VAL A 80 5.71 -12.81 9.71
N ALA A 81 6.67 -13.25 8.91
CA ALA A 81 7.09 -14.65 8.88
C ALA A 81 7.66 -15.12 10.23
N GLY A 82 8.50 -14.30 10.88
CA GLY A 82 9.02 -14.59 12.22
C GLY A 82 7.93 -14.69 13.29
N LEU A 83 6.93 -13.80 13.25
CA LEU A 83 5.78 -13.86 14.15
C LEU A 83 4.97 -15.14 13.96
N LEU A 84 4.70 -15.53 12.71
CA LEU A 84 4.01 -16.77 12.39
C LEU A 84 4.81 -17.98 12.90
N TYR A 85 6.12 -18.01 12.65
CA TYR A 85 7.01 -19.06 13.16
C TYR A 85 6.90 -19.20 14.68
N HIS A 86 7.00 -18.09 15.42
CA HIS A 86 6.86 -18.11 16.88
C HIS A 86 5.46 -18.56 17.35
N GLN A 87 4.38 -18.19 16.65
CA GLN A 87 3.03 -18.65 16.99
C GLN A 87 2.86 -20.16 16.79
N LEU A 88 3.46 -20.71 15.74
CA LEU A 88 3.44 -22.15 15.47
C LEU A 88 4.29 -22.93 16.48
N ASP A 89 5.43 -22.36 16.90
CA ASP A 89 6.32 -22.98 17.89
C ASP A 89 5.77 -22.93 19.33
N LEU A 90 5.08 -21.85 19.71
CA LEU A 90 4.41 -21.71 21.02
C LEU A 90 3.02 -22.38 21.07
N GLY A 91 2.51 -22.82 19.92
CA GLY A 91 1.27 -23.59 19.78
C GLY A 91 1.45 -25.10 19.97
N LYS A 92 2.65 -25.55 20.40
CA LYS A 92 2.93 -26.90 20.90
C LYS A 92 3.02 -26.89 22.43
#